data_AF-A0A356WGV2-F1
#
_entry.id   AF-A0A356WGV2-F1
#
_cell.length_a   1.000
_cell.length_b   1.000
_cell.length_c   1.000
_cell.angle_alpha   90.00
_cell.angle_beta   90.00
_cell.angle_gamma   90.00
#
_symmetry.space_group_name_H-M   'P 1'
#
loop_
_entity.id
_entity.type
_entity.pdbx_description
1 polymer ?
#
loop_
_entity_poly.entity_id
_entity_poly.type
_entity_poly.pdbx_seq_one_letter_code
_entity_poly.pdbx_strand_id
1 'polypeptide(L)'
;MGFFDRNRDELAAKGYDKSRLPPGQYLTDRFPVLHVGEVPTYKPGEWSLTIDGLVEKPFTISFEELQALPATKITTDIHCVTKWSKFDTTWTGVRVRDLFERAKISAAATHVMGHAE
;
A
#
# COMPACT_ATOMS: atom_id res chain seq x y z
N MET A 1 -27.54 -16.95 -12.02
CA MET A 1 -26.26 -16.73 -11.32
C MET A 1 -25.83 -15.27 -11.50
N GLY A 2 -25.54 -14.54 -10.42
CA GLY A 2 -25.20 -13.12 -10.48
C GLY A 2 -23.81 -12.86 -11.09
N PHE A 3 -23.49 -11.60 -11.40
CA PHE A 3 -22.17 -11.24 -11.93
C PHE A 3 -21.03 -11.64 -10.99
N PHE A 4 -21.17 -11.40 -9.68
CA PHE A 4 -20.13 -11.71 -8.70
C PHE A 4 -19.95 -13.20 -8.45
N ASP A 5 -21.02 -13.99 -8.55
CA ASP A 5 -20.95 -15.45 -8.44
C ASP A 5 -20.13 -16.04 -9.60
N ARG A 6 -20.38 -15.57 -10.83
CA ARG A 6 -19.63 -16.01 -12.02
C ARG A 6 -18.14 -15.69 -11.92
N ASN A 7 -17.79 -14.46 -11.50
CA ASN A 7 -16.39 -14.08 -11.30
C ASN A 7 -15.70 -14.96 -10.25
N ARG A 8 -16.42 -15.37 -9.20
CA ARG A 8 -15.88 -16.26 -8.16
C ARG A 8 -15.68 -17.68 -8.67
N ASP A 9 -16.53 -18.16 -9.56
CA ASP A 9 -16.35 -19.46 -10.20
C ASP A 9 -15.17 -19.46 -11.19
N GLU A 10 -14.99 -18.37 -11.94
CA GLU A 10 -13.84 -18.16 -12.82
C GLU A 10 -12.49 -18.19 -12.08
N LEU A 11 -12.45 -17.83 -10.79
CA LEU A 11 -11.24 -17.94 -9.97
C LEU A 11 -10.75 -19.37 -9.80
N ALA A 12 -11.68 -20.30 -9.53
CA ALA A 12 -11.29 -21.70 -9.36
C ALA A 12 -10.78 -22.30 -10.67
N ALA A 13 -11.34 -21.88 -11.81
CA ALA A 13 -10.81 -22.25 -13.12
C ALA A 13 -9.38 -21.72 -13.33
N LYS A 14 -9.03 -20.58 -12.74
CA LYS A 14 -7.67 -20.00 -12.72
C LYS A 14 -6.76 -20.59 -11.62
N GLY A 15 -7.24 -21.55 -10.82
CA GLY A 15 -6.48 -22.18 -9.73
C GLY A 15 -6.38 -21.36 -8.44
N TYR A 16 -7.15 -20.26 -8.32
CA TYR A 16 -7.19 -19.46 -7.09
C TYR A 16 -8.21 -20.01 -6.09
N ASP A 17 -7.88 -19.92 -4.81
CA ASP A 17 -8.85 -20.13 -3.73
C ASP A 17 -9.92 -19.03 -3.75
N LYS A 18 -11.19 -19.44 -3.92
CA LYS A 18 -12.36 -18.54 -3.93
C LYS A 18 -12.52 -17.75 -2.62
N SER A 19 -11.97 -18.25 -1.52
CA SER A 19 -12.02 -17.60 -0.20
C SER A 19 -11.20 -16.31 -0.14
N ARG A 20 -10.16 -16.19 -0.99
CA ARG A 20 -9.33 -14.99 -1.12
C ARG A 20 -10.07 -13.79 -1.70
N LEU A 21 -11.16 -14.01 -2.45
CA LEU A 21 -11.94 -12.93 -3.04
C LEU A 21 -13.05 -12.50 -2.08
N PRO A 22 -13.04 -11.26 -1.55
CA PRO A 22 -14.09 -10.81 -0.65
C PRO A 22 -15.48 -10.87 -1.33
N PRO A 23 -16.56 -11.04 -0.55
CA PRO A 23 -17.92 -10.96 -1.07
C PRO A 23 -18.17 -9.67 -1.86
N GLY A 24 -18.82 -9.79 -3.02
CA GLY A 24 -19.17 -8.63 -3.87
C GLY A 24 -18.01 -7.97 -4.61
N GLN A 25 -16.85 -8.63 -4.72
CA GLN A 25 -15.72 -8.17 -5.53
C GLN A 25 -15.49 -9.01 -6.78
N TYR A 26 -14.71 -8.49 -7.73
CA TYR A 26 -14.21 -9.21 -8.92
C TYR A 26 -12.69 -9.10 -9.02
N LEU A 27 -12.03 -10.11 -9.60
CA LEU A 27 -10.57 -10.10 -9.81
C LEU A 27 -10.22 -9.28 -11.05
N THR A 28 -9.17 -8.48 -10.96
CA THR A 28 -8.55 -7.79 -12.10
C THR A 28 -7.08 -8.14 -12.23
N ASP A 29 -6.63 -8.34 -13.46
CA ASP A 29 -5.22 -8.50 -13.79
C ASP A 29 -4.54 -7.14 -14.05
N ARG A 30 -5.32 -6.08 -14.33
CA ARG A 30 -4.80 -4.71 -14.56
C ARG A 30 -4.35 -4.07 -13.26
N PHE A 31 -3.28 -3.29 -13.31
CA PHE A 31 -2.89 -2.45 -12.18
C PHE A 31 -3.86 -1.27 -12.08
N PRO A 32 -4.57 -1.12 -10.96
CA PRO A 32 -5.60 -0.10 -10.78
C PRO A 32 -4.94 1.27 -10.64
N VAL A 33 -5.40 2.24 -11.42
CA VAL A 33 -4.99 3.64 -11.29
C VAL A 33 -6.20 4.41 -10.74
N LEU A 34 -6.05 4.94 -9.53
CA LEU A 34 -7.07 5.72 -8.81
C LEU A 34 -6.39 6.91 -8.17
N HIS A 35 -6.99 8.09 -8.27
CA HIS A 35 -6.55 9.29 -7.57
C HIS A 35 -7.76 10.06 -7.05
N VAL A 36 -7.57 10.78 -5.96
CA VAL A 36 -8.54 11.74 -5.44
C VAL A 36 -7.87 13.10 -5.56
N GLY A 37 -8.43 13.98 -6.38
CA GLY A 37 -7.80 15.28 -6.67
C GLY A 37 -6.78 15.22 -7.81
N GLU A 38 -5.94 16.25 -7.86
CA GLU A 38 -4.87 16.40 -8.84
C GLU A 38 -3.68 15.50 -8.50
N VAL A 39 -2.94 15.05 -9.52
CA VAL A 39 -1.72 14.28 -9.30
C VAL A 39 -0.56 15.25 -9.14
N PRO A 40 0.13 15.27 -7.98
CA PRO A 40 1.22 16.21 -7.75
C PRO A 40 2.39 15.93 -8.70
N THR A 41 3.06 17.00 -9.12
CA THR A 41 4.27 16.93 -9.94
C THR A 41 5.44 17.49 -9.15
N TYR A 42 6.47 16.68 -8.93
CA TYR A 42 7.67 17.07 -8.20
C TYR A 42 8.85 17.22 -9.16
N LYS A 43 9.64 18.28 -9.01
CA LYS A 43 10.99 18.35 -9.61
C LYS A 43 11.96 17.50 -8.79
N PRO A 44 13.12 17.12 -9.36
CA PRO A 44 14.15 16.42 -8.60
C PRO A 44 14.52 17.17 -7.32
N GLY A 45 14.52 16.46 -6.19
CA GLY A 45 14.80 17.01 -4.86
C GLY A 45 13.66 17.75 -4.16
N GLU A 46 12.48 17.92 -4.78
CA GLU A 46 11.34 18.58 -4.11
C GLU A 46 10.58 17.64 -3.15
N TRP A 47 10.57 16.34 -3.43
CA TRP A 47 9.85 15.38 -2.60
C TRP A 47 10.59 15.11 -1.28
N SER A 48 9.82 15.03 -0.19
CA SER A 48 10.32 14.58 1.11
C SER A 48 9.26 13.81 1.88
N LEU A 49 9.70 12.98 2.82
CA LEU A 49 8.85 12.31 3.81
C LEU A 49 9.28 12.70 5.21
N THR A 50 8.35 13.22 5.99
CA THR A 50 8.54 13.56 7.40
C THR A 50 7.87 12.53 8.30
N ILE A 51 8.61 12.07 9.31
CA ILE A 51 8.09 11.23 10.41
C ILE A 51 8.14 12.07 11.69
N ASP A 52 6.96 12.42 12.22
CA ASP A 52 6.79 13.29 13.38
C ASP A 52 5.70 12.77 14.35
N GLY A 53 5.21 13.64 15.23
CA GLY A 53 4.21 13.30 16.24
C GLY A 53 4.84 12.72 17.51
N LEU A 54 4.30 11.60 17.98
CA LEU A 54 4.70 10.99 19.26
C LEU A 54 5.94 10.10 19.12
N VAL A 55 7.06 10.71 18.76
CA VAL A 55 8.36 10.07 18.48
C VAL A 55 9.48 10.81 19.21
N GLU A 56 10.56 10.13 19.63
CA GLU A 56 11.69 10.81 20.28
C GLU A 56 12.63 11.51 19.28
N LYS A 57 12.71 11.00 18.05
CA LYS A 57 13.65 11.46 17.01
C LYS A 57 12.90 11.74 15.71
N PRO A 58 12.12 12.83 15.64
CA PRO A 58 11.48 13.21 14.38
C PRO A 58 12.55 13.48 13.31
N PHE A 59 12.25 13.15 12.06
CA PHE A 59 13.15 13.39 10.95
C PHE A 59 12.40 13.56 9.63
N THR A 60 13.06 14.21 8.68
CA THR A 60 12.64 14.31 7.28
C THR A 60 13.69 13.64 6.42
N ILE A 61 13.28 12.90 5.39
CA ILE A 61 14.18 12.29 4.41
C ILE A 61 13.78 12.67 2.99
N SER A 62 14.80 12.83 2.13
CA SER A 62 14.60 12.99 0.69
C SER A 62 14.21 11.68 0.02
N PHE A 63 13.82 11.75 -1.26
CA PHE A 63 13.54 10.55 -2.05
C PHE A 63 14.79 9.69 -2.24
N GLU A 64 15.94 10.32 -2.49
CA GLU A 64 17.23 9.65 -2.65
C GLU A 64 17.66 8.94 -1.37
N GLU A 65 17.48 9.59 -0.22
CA GLU A 65 17.78 8.98 1.09
C GLU A 65 16.86 7.79 1.38
N LEU A 66 15.57 7.89 1.03
CA LEU A 66 14.63 6.77 1.16
C LEU A 66 15.07 5.58 0.27
N GLN A 67 15.47 5.84 -0.97
CA GLN A 67 15.93 4.81 -1.91
C GLN A 67 17.23 4.14 -1.48
N ALA A 68 18.08 4.83 -0.70
CA ALA A 68 19.31 4.28 -0.15
C ALA A 68 19.09 3.31 1.02
N LEU A 69 17.89 3.28 1.62
CA LEU A 69 17.57 2.37 2.71
C LEU A 69 17.37 0.93 2.22
N PRO A 70 17.59 -0.09 3.07
CA PRO A 70 17.37 -1.48 2.71
C PRO A 70 15.94 -1.74 2.21
N ALA A 71 15.83 -2.23 0.98
CA ALA A 71 14.55 -2.59 0.39
C ALA A 71 14.12 -4.00 0.82
N THR A 72 12.84 -4.15 1.14
CA THR A 72 12.16 -5.42 1.36
C THR A 72 11.16 -5.68 0.24
N LYS A 73 11.02 -6.95 -0.14
CA LYS A 73 10.03 -7.42 -1.10
C LYS A 73 8.89 -8.13 -0.37
N ILE A 74 7.64 -7.74 -0.65
CA ILE A 74 6.45 -8.41 -0.13
C ILE A 74 5.48 -8.73 -1.27
N THR A 75 4.74 -9.83 -1.16
CA THR A 75 3.66 -10.18 -2.09
C THR A 75 2.37 -10.29 -1.31
N THR A 76 1.36 -9.51 -1.69
CA THR A 76 0.06 -9.46 -1.02
C THR A 76 -1.05 -9.13 -2.01
N ASP A 77 -2.27 -9.51 -1.66
CA ASP A 77 -3.47 -9.13 -2.40
C ASP A 77 -3.88 -7.68 -2.08
N ILE A 78 -4.53 -7.03 -3.02
CA ILE A 78 -5.22 -5.75 -2.84
C ILE A 78 -6.71 -5.99 -2.95
N HIS A 79 -7.49 -5.48 -1.99
CA HIS A 79 -8.95 -5.50 -2.03
C HIS A 79 -9.49 -4.08 -1.88
N CYS A 80 -10.17 -3.58 -2.90
CA CYS A 80 -10.68 -2.21 -2.88
C CYS A 80 -12.15 -2.17 -2.52
N VAL A 81 -12.53 -1.15 -1.75
CA VAL A 81 -13.94 -0.88 -1.40
C VAL A 81 -14.80 -0.61 -2.64
N THR A 82 -14.19 -0.22 -3.76
CA THR A 82 -14.86 -0.05 -5.06
C THR A 82 -15.00 -1.35 -5.86
N LYS A 83 -14.92 -2.49 -5.16
CA LYS A 83 -15.31 -3.84 -5.59
C LYS A 83 -14.34 -4.60 -6.49
N TRP A 84 -13.11 -4.15 -6.67
CA TRP A 84 -12.08 -4.92 -7.39
C TRP A 84 -11.03 -5.47 -6.42
N SER A 85 -10.50 -6.63 -6.76
CA SER A 85 -9.34 -7.25 -6.11
C SER A 85 -8.23 -7.50 -7.11
N LYS A 86 -6.98 -7.40 -6.67
CA LYS A 86 -5.80 -7.81 -7.45
C LYS A 86 -4.95 -8.74 -6.61
N PHE A 87 -4.76 -9.97 -7.08
CA PHE A 87 -4.00 -10.98 -6.36
C PHE A 87 -2.50 -10.92 -6.66
N ASP A 88 -1.72 -11.47 -5.73
CA ASP A 88 -0.29 -11.73 -5.87
C ASP A 88 0.52 -10.49 -6.28
N THR A 89 0.11 -9.32 -5.75
CA THR A 89 0.77 -8.05 -6.07
C THR A 89 2.07 -7.95 -5.28
N THR A 90 3.16 -7.82 -6.01
CA THR A 90 4.50 -7.73 -5.45
C THR A 90 4.94 -6.28 -5.32
N TRP A 91 5.38 -5.90 -4.13
CA TRP A 91 5.88 -4.58 -3.79
C TRP A 91 7.34 -4.67 -3.36
N THR A 92 8.13 -3.66 -3.73
CA THR A 92 9.51 -3.49 -3.27
C THR A 92 9.64 -2.09 -2.69
N GLY A 93 10.15 -1.98 -1.47
CA GLY A 93 10.33 -0.69 -0.82
C GLY A 93 10.85 -0.81 0.61
N VAL A 94 10.87 0.30 1.33
CA VAL A 94 11.31 0.35 2.73
C VAL A 94 10.15 -0.08 3.63
N ARG A 95 10.41 -0.90 4.65
CA ARG A 95 9.36 -1.22 5.63
C ARG A 95 9.11 0.01 6.49
N VAL A 96 7.84 0.38 6.61
CA VAL A 96 7.42 1.50 7.48
C VAL A 96 7.89 1.30 8.92
N ARG A 97 7.95 0.04 9.41
CA ARG A 97 8.48 -0.30 10.73
C ARG A 97 9.94 0.15 10.93
N ASP A 98 10.78 0.02 9.90
CA ASP A 98 12.19 0.42 9.99
C ASP A 98 12.30 1.96 10.16
N LEU A 99 11.38 2.73 9.57
CA LEU A 99 11.28 4.19 9.76
C LEU A 99 10.80 4.55 11.18
N PHE A 100 9.85 3.80 11.74
CA PHE A 100 9.37 4.01 13.11
C PHE A 100 10.44 3.68 14.16
N GLU A 101 11.23 2.63 13.93
CA GLU A 101 12.38 2.29 14.78
C GLU A 101 13.43 3.41 14.74
N ARG A 102 13.75 3.94 13.55
CA ARG A 102 14.63 5.11 13.39
C ARG A 102 14.10 6.33 14.14
N ALA A 103 12.79 6.59 14.06
CA ALA A 103 12.14 7.71 14.73
C ALA A 103 12.03 7.53 16.26
N LYS A 104 12.19 6.29 16.75
CA LYS A 104 11.89 5.88 18.12
C LYS A 104 10.46 6.27 18.53
N ILE A 105 9.49 5.60 17.92
CA ILE A 105 8.07 5.80 18.26
C ILE A 105 7.82 5.50 19.75
N SER A 106 7.03 6.37 20.39
CA SER A 106 6.64 6.18 21.78
C SER A 106 5.69 4.99 21.92
N ALA A 107 5.84 4.22 22.99
CA ALA A 107 4.92 3.13 23.34
C ALA A 107 3.49 3.62 23.65
N ALA A 108 3.29 4.93 23.89
CA ALA A 108 1.98 5.52 24.07
C ALA A 108 1.28 5.86 22.73
N ALA A 109 1.95 5.71 21.58
CA ALA A 109 1.34 5.95 20.28
C ALA A 109 0.32 4.84 19.95
N THR A 110 -0.92 5.25 19.63
CA THR A 110 -2.02 4.31 19.35
C THR A 110 -2.43 4.27 17.89
N HIS A 111 -2.10 5.31 17.12
CA HIS A 111 -2.50 5.49 15.75
C HIS A 111 -1.36 6.10 14.93
N VAL A 112 -1.41 5.87 13.61
CA VAL A 112 -0.55 6.51 12.62
C VAL A 112 -1.45 7.26 11.65
N MET A 113 -1.10 8.49 11.32
CA MET A 113 -1.78 9.29 10.31
C MET A 113 -0.83 9.52 9.13
N GLY A 114 -1.28 9.20 7.92
CA GLY A 114 -0.57 9.52 6.70
C GLY A 114 -1.20 10.75 6.05
N HIS A 115 -0.37 11.74 5.73
CA HIS A 115 -0.77 12.88 4.91
C HIS A 115 -0.18 12.71 3.51
N ALA A 116 -1.00 12.95 2.50
CA ALA A 116 -0.61 13.02 1.11
C ALA A 116 -1.32 14.23 0.48
N GLU A 117 -0.70 14.77 -0.56
CA GLU A 117 -1.20 15.89 -1.35
C GLU A 117 -2.16 15.42 -2.45
#